data_AF-A0A3D5VIR0-F1
#
_entry.id   AF-A0A3D5VIR0-F1
#
_cell.length_a   1.000
_cell.length_b   1.000
_cell.length_c   1.000
_cell.angle_alpha   90.00
_cell.angle_beta   90.00
_cell.angle_gamma   90.00
#
_symmetry.space_group_name_H-M   'P 1'
#
loop_
_entity.id
_entity.type
_entity.pdbx_description
1 polymer ?
#
loop_
_entity_poly.entity_id
_entity_poly.type
_entity_poly.pdbx_seq_one_letter_code
_entity_poly.pdbx_strand_id
1 'polypeptide(L)'
;MFPWLDLLLTGVVVWGAVTGYLAGLKRALARLLVLVGALLVSLPFADNCAVYLRPRLESIFVAGFETLAMPAGAASPLLGPWQDVLTIETTAGENLPRLIALAVNIAALCFLMLTLLTAFRLLAKPRMSVSGAWGVAAGLTGGLVTAIYFLAMAPVLVLGKAGAMLATAVGESWLASLLSPLVQALVHFLALFVL
;
A
#
# COMPACT_ATOMS: atom_id res chain seq x y z
N MET A 1 -6.12 -20.99 6.54
CA MET A 1 -6.47 -20.20 7.74
C MET A 1 -7.87 -19.58 7.56
N PHE A 2 -8.49 -18.90 8.55
CA PHE A 2 -9.69 -18.09 8.26
C PHE A 2 -9.29 -17.03 7.23
N PRO A 3 -10.03 -16.81 6.13
CA PRO A 3 -9.66 -15.86 5.07
C PRO A 3 -9.92 -14.41 5.54
N TRP A 4 -9.27 -14.04 6.65
CA TRP A 4 -9.45 -12.75 7.32
C TRP A 4 -9.03 -11.59 6.42
N LEU A 5 -8.02 -11.81 5.56
CA LEU A 5 -7.57 -10.82 4.59
C LEU A 5 -8.65 -10.58 3.52
N ASP A 6 -9.26 -11.63 2.97
CA ASP A 6 -10.37 -11.48 2.02
C ASP A 6 -11.55 -10.74 2.67
N LEU A 7 -11.86 -11.05 3.94
CA LEU A 7 -12.92 -10.36 4.67
C LEU A 7 -12.59 -8.88 4.92
N LEU A 8 -11.33 -8.56 5.24
CA LEU A 8 -10.86 -7.20 5.42
C LEU A 8 -10.93 -6.41 4.11
N LEU A 9 -10.39 -6.97 3.02
CA LEU A 9 -10.38 -6.31 1.70
C LEU A 9 -11.81 -6.13 1.18
N THR A 10 -12.66 -7.14 1.30
CA THR A 10 -14.08 -7.05 0.95
C THR A 10 -14.77 -5.99 1.81
N GLY A 11 -14.47 -5.96 3.11
CA GLY A 11 -14.97 -4.94 4.03
C GLY A 11 -14.59 -3.52 3.61
N VAL A 12 -13.34 -3.29 3.20
CA VAL A 12 -12.87 -2.00 2.68
C VAL A 12 -13.61 -1.61 1.41
N VAL A 13 -13.79 -2.54 0.47
CA VAL A 13 -14.50 -2.30 -0.80
C VAL A 13 -15.99 -1.97 -0.55
N VAL A 14 -16.67 -2.78 0.26
CA VAL A 14 -18.07 -2.58 0.63
C VAL A 14 -18.25 -1.27 1.40
N TRP A 15 -17.35 -0.96 2.32
CA TRP A 15 -17.38 0.32 3.03
C TRP A 15 -17.17 1.50 2.09
N GLY A 16 -16.32 1.37 1.09
CA GLY A 16 -16.20 2.32 -0.02
C GLY A 16 -17.55 2.57 -0.69
N ALA A 17 -18.25 1.50 -1.08
CA ALA A 17 -19.57 1.59 -1.70
C ALA A 17 -20.61 2.27 -0.79
N VAL A 18 -20.68 1.89 0.49
CA VAL A 18 -21.60 2.48 1.49
C VAL A 18 -21.31 3.97 1.69
N THR A 19 -20.04 4.33 1.89
CA THR A 19 -19.67 5.73 2.09
C THR A 19 -19.85 6.55 0.82
N GLY A 20 -19.71 5.96 -0.36
CA GLY A 20 -20.02 6.59 -1.64
C GLY A 20 -21.51 6.84 -1.85
N TYR A 21 -22.36 5.88 -1.46
CA TYR A 21 -23.82 6.05 -1.45
C TYR A 21 -24.23 7.23 -0.57
N LEU A 22 -23.75 7.24 0.69
CA LEU A 22 -24.07 8.26 1.68
C LEU A 22 -23.49 9.64 1.31
N ALA A 23 -22.32 9.67 0.67
CA ALA A 23 -21.66 10.92 0.27
C ALA A 23 -22.13 11.45 -1.09
N GLY A 24 -22.79 10.64 -1.92
CA GLY A 24 -23.13 10.99 -3.30
C GLY A 24 -21.91 11.07 -4.24
N LEU A 25 -22.20 11.09 -5.55
CA LEU A 25 -21.20 10.96 -6.62
C LEU A 25 -20.05 11.98 -6.54
N LYS A 26 -20.37 13.28 -6.44
CA LYS A 26 -19.35 14.35 -6.47
C LYS A 26 -18.31 14.19 -5.36
N ARG A 27 -18.75 13.81 -4.15
CA ARG A 27 -17.87 13.65 -2.99
C ARG A 27 -17.11 12.32 -3.04
N ALA A 28 -17.74 11.26 -3.53
CA ALA A 28 -17.06 9.99 -3.79
C ALA A 28 -15.93 10.15 -4.81
N LEU A 29 -16.19 10.85 -5.93
CA LEU A 29 -15.18 11.22 -6.93
C LEU A 29 -14.07 12.08 -6.33
N ALA A 30 -14.41 13.11 -5.55
CA ALA A 30 -13.41 13.95 -4.90
C ALA A 30 -12.50 13.13 -3.97
N ARG A 31 -13.05 12.19 -3.19
CA ARG A 31 -12.26 11.29 -2.34
C ARG A 31 -11.34 10.38 -3.14
N LEU A 32 -11.83 9.80 -4.23
CA LEU A 32 -11.03 8.98 -5.13
C LEU A 32 -9.89 9.79 -5.75
N LEU A 33 -10.19 10.98 -6.28
CA LEU A 33 -9.20 11.88 -6.87
C LEU A 33 -8.17 12.34 -5.85
N VAL A 34 -8.57 12.59 -4.61
CA VAL A 34 -7.64 12.93 -3.53
C VAL A 34 -6.77 11.75 -3.16
N LEU A 35 -7.30 10.53 -3.16
CA LEU A 35 -6.50 9.33 -2.89
C LEU A 35 -5.42 9.14 -3.95
N VAL A 36 -5.81 9.17 -5.23
CA VAL A 36 -4.87 9.03 -6.35
C VAL A 36 -3.90 10.22 -6.41
N GLY A 37 -4.41 11.44 -6.22
CA GLY A 37 -3.62 12.66 -6.22
C GLY A 37 -2.63 12.72 -5.05
N ALA A 38 -3.01 12.26 -3.87
CA ALA A 38 -2.11 12.18 -2.72
C ALA A 38 -0.93 11.26 -3.02
N LEU A 39 -1.17 10.10 -3.65
CA LEU A 39 -0.08 9.24 -4.09
C LEU A 39 0.80 9.97 -5.11
N LEU A 40 0.24 10.44 -6.23
CA LEU A 40 1.02 11.05 -7.32
C LEU A 40 1.84 12.25 -6.88
N VAL A 41 1.26 13.11 -6.03
CA VAL A 41 1.97 14.27 -5.47
C VAL A 41 3.08 13.83 -4.53
N SER A 42 2.90 12.75 -3.76
CA SER A 42 3.91 12.29 -2.80
C SER A 42 5.11 11.58 -3.44
N LEU A 43 4.96 10.98 -4.63
CA LEU A 43 6.02 10.22 -5.31
C LEU A 43 7.36 10.98 -5.44
N PRO A 44 7.41 12.20 -6.03
CA PRO A 44 8.68 12.91 -6.22
C PRO A 44 9.31 13.41 -4.91
N PHE A 45 8.58 13.39 -3.80
CA PHE A 45 9.08 13.85 -2.50
C PHE A 45 9.40 12.70 -1.53
N ALA A 46 9.08 11.46 -1.89
CA ALA A 46 9.26 10.30 -1.01
C ALA A 46 10.73 10.13 -0.59
N ASP A 47 11.67 10.20 -1.54
CA ASP A 47 13.10 10.08 -1.27
C ASP A 47 13.64 11.20 -0.37
N ASN A 48 13.25 12.46 -0.65
CA ASN A 48 13.60 13.60 0.21
C ASN A 48 13.06 13.44 1.64
N CYS A 49 11.86 12.90 1.80
CA CYS A 49 11.26 12.63 3.11
C CYS A 49 11.95 11.45 3.81
N ALA A 50 12.37 10.43 3.05
CA ALA A 50 13.07 9.26 3.55
C ALA A 50 14.38 9.62 4.27
N VAL A 51 15.12 10.61 3.78
CA VAL A 51 16.35 11.13 4.43
C VAL A 51 16.09 11.51 5.90
N TYR A 52 14.94 12.10 6.22
CA TYR A 52 14.60 12.52 7.59
C TYR A 52 14.08 11.36 8.46
N LEU A 53 13.44 10.36 7.86
CA LEU A 53 12.90 9.21 8.58
C LEU A 53 13.95 8.13 8.84
N ARG A 54 14.94 8.03 7.95
CA ARG A 54 15.99 7.02 7.95
C ARG A 54 16.66 6.81 9.32
N PRO A 55 17.12 7.84 10.06
CA PRO A 55 17.81 7.64 11.34
C PRO A 55 16.96 6.92 12.41
N ARG A 56 15.63 7.00 12.31
CA ARG A 56 14.72 6.34 13.26
C ARG A 56 14.23 4.98 12.74
N LEU A 57 13.92 4.90 11.44
CA LEU A 57 13.31 3.70 10.85
C LEU A 57 14.35 2.63 10.49
N GLU A 58 15.57 3.00 10.11
CA GLU A 58 16.60 2.05 9.69
C GLU A 58 16.89 1.01 10.78
N SER A 59 17.04 1.43 12.04
CA SER A 59 17.24 0.51 13.18
C SER A 59 16.08 -0.47 13.39
N ILE A 60 14.84 -0.04 13.15
CA ILE A 60 13.63 -0.85 13.31
C ILE A 60 13.58 -1.91 12.20
N PHE A 61 13.85 -1.50 10.96
CA PHE A 61 13.86 -2.41 9.83
C PHE A 61 15.04 -3.38 9.89
N VAL A 62 16.24 -2.95 10.28
CA VAL A 62 17.41 -3.82 10.50
C VAL A 62 17.06 -4.93 11.50
N ALA A 63 16.53 -4.59 12.67
CA ALA A 63 16.14 -5.59 13.67
C ALA A 63 15.05 -6.55 13.15
N GLY A 64 14.12 -6.05 12.33
CA GLY A 64 13.06 -6.85 11.70
C GLY A 64 13.58 -7.80 10.62
N PHE A 65 14.60 -7.40 9.85
CA PHE A 65 15.21 -8.22 8.81
C PHE A 65 16.26 -9.19 9.35
N GLU A 66 17.03 -8.84 10.38
CA GLU A 66 18.02 -9.74 10.99
C GLU A 66 17.36 -10.91 11.74
N THR A 67 16.19 -10.69 12.31
CA THR A 67 15.43 -11.74 13.03
C THR A 67 14.69 -12.71 12.11
N LEU A 68 14.67 -12.44 10.80
CA LEU A 68 14.08 -13.30 9.77
C LEU A 68 15.16 -13.67 8.75
N ALA A 69 15.61 -14.93 8.77
CA ALA A 69 16.42 -15.43 7.66
C ALA A 69 15.61 -15.35 6.36
N MET A 70 15.93 -14.37 5.51
CA MET A 70 15.36 -14.32 4.16
C MET A 70 15.85 -15.56 3.42
N PRO A 71 14.95 -16.43 2.93
CA PRO A 71 15.38 -17.66 2.27
C PRO A 71 16.22 -17.29 1.05
N ALA A 72 17.47 -17.74 1.05
CA ALA A 72 18.38 -17.58 -0.08
C ALA A 72 17.95 -18.56 -1.18
N GLY A 73 17.38 -18.01 -2.26
CA GLY A 73 16.95 -18.77 -3.44
C GLY A 73 15.45 -19.10 -3.46
N ALA A 74 14.83 -18.74 -4.59
CA ALA A 74 13.47 -19.01 -5.03
C ALA A 74 12.30 -18.48 -4.16
N ALA A 75 11.51 -17.57 -4.75
CA ALA A 75 10.12 -17.26 -4.40
C ALA A 75 9.83 -17.15 -2.89
N SER A 76 10.40 -16.14 -2.21
CA SER A 76 9.95 -15.83 -0.85
C SER A 76 8.62 -15.06 -0.94
N PRO A 77 7.48 -15.64 -0.51
CA PRO A 77 6.20 -14.94 -0.53
C PRO A 77 6.21 -13.67 0.33
N LEU A 78 7.24 -13.48 1.16
CA LEU A 78 7.42 -12.36 2.08
C LEU A 78 7.40 -10.99 1.42
N LEU A 79 7.95 -10.84 0.21
CA LEU A 79 8.01 -9.56 -0.50
C LEU A 79 6.84 -9.36 -1.46
N GLY A 80 6.04 -10.40 -1.70
CA GLY A 80 4.90 -10.39 -2.62
C GLY A 80 5.26 -9.77 -3.98
N PRO A 81 4.49 -8.79 -4.48
CA PRO A 81 4.69 -8.19 -5.81
C PRO A 81 6.02 -7.43 -5.97
N TRP A 82 6.69 -7.05 -4.88
CA TRP A 82 8.01 -6.40 -4.93
C TRP A 82 9.15 -7.36 -5.23
N GLN A 83 8.90 -8.66 -5.13
CA GLN A 83 9.91 -9.66 -5.41
C GLN A 83 10.45 -9.52 -6.84
N ASP A 84 9.58 -9.40 -7.84
CA ASP A 84 9.99 -9.31 -9.25
C ASP A 84 10.88 -8.09 -9.50
N VAL A 85 10.54 -6.96 -8.87
CA VAL A 85 11.29 -5.70 -8.97
C VAL A 85 12.67 -5.83 -8.32
N LEU A 86 12.76 -6.51 -7.18
CA LEU A 86 14.00 -6.71 -6.42
C LEU A 86 14.89 -7.84 -6.96
N THR A 87 14.33 -8.78 -7.74
CA THR A 87 15.08 -9.90 -8.35
C THR A 87 15.85 -9.54 -9.61
N ILE A 88 15.75 -8.30 -10.08
CA ILE A 88 16.65 -7.76 -11.10
C ILE A 88 17.82 -7.14 -10.34
N GLU A 89 19.00 -7.77 -10.44
CA GLU A 89 20.27 -7.49 -9.73
C GLU A 89 20.49 -8.28 -8.42
N THR A 90 20.68 -9.60 -8.49
CA THR A 90 21.27 -10.32 -7.34
C THR A 90 22.38 -11.28 -7.76
N THR A 91 23.63 -10.82 -7.64
CA THR A 91 24.68 -11.62 -7.01
C THR A 91 24.55 -11.48 -5.49
N ALA A 92 24.79 -12.58 -4.76
CA ALA A 92 24.41 -12.76 -3.36
C ALA A 92 25.04 -11.76 -2.35
N GLY A 93 24.29 -11.42 -1.29
CA GLY A 93 24.79 -10.81 -0.05
C GLY A 93 24.58 -9.31 0.14
N GLU A 94 24.43 -8.53 -0.94
CA GLU A 94 24.39 -7.05 -0.88
C GLU A 94 22.97 -6.43 -0.77
N ASN A 95 21.93 -7.25 -0.67
CA ASN A 95 20.55 -6.77 -0.84
C ASN A 95 19.88 -6.24 0.42
N LEU A 96 20.42 -6.55 1.61
CA LEU A 96 19.87 -6.07 2.88
C LEU A 96 19.78 -4.53 2.97
N PRO A 97 20.84 -3.75 2.68
CA PRO A 97 20.74 -2.29 2.70
C PRO A 97 19.76 -1.74 1.66
N ARG A 98 19.63 -2.39 0.49
CA ARG A 98 18.66 -2.02 -0.56
C ARG A 98 17.21 -2.26 -0.09
N LEU A 99 16.96 -3.38 0.58
CA LEU A 99 15.64 -3.70 1.16
C LEU A 99 15.24 -2.74 2.27
N ILE A 100 16.20 -2.36 3.13
CA ILE A 100 15.98 -1.37 4.17
C ILE A 100 15.70 0.01 3.56
N ALA A 101 16.48 0.43 2.56
CA ALA A 101 16.25 1.68 1.84
C ALA A 101 14.85 1.72 1.19
N LEU A 102 14.46 0.64 0.50
CA LEU A 102 13.11 0.50 -0.06
C LEU A 102 12.03 0.63 1.04
N ALA A 103 12.21 -0.05 2.18
CA ALA A 103 11.24 0.01 3.28
C ALA A 103 11.11 1.43 3.86
N VAL A 104 12.22 2.15 4.01
CA VAL A 104 12.22 3.55 4.45
C VAL A 104 11.55 4.45 3.41
N ASN A 105 11.83 4.26 2.12
CA ASN A 105 11.25 5.07 1.03
C ASN A 105 9.73 4.85 0.91
N ILE A 106 9.26 3.61 1.04
CA ILE A 106 7.83 3.31 1.08
C ILE A 106 7.18 3.87 2.35
N ALA A 107 7.85 3.80 3.50
CA ALA A 107 7.35 4.42 4.73
C ALA A 107 7.22 5.94 4.59
N ALA A 108 8.19 6.60 3.95
CA ALA A 108 8.15 8.03 3.65
C ALA A 108 6.99 8.38 2.70
N LEU A 109 6.82 7.60 1.64
CA LEU A 109 5.70 7.75 0.70
C LEU A 109 4.35 7.63 1.42
N CYS A 110 4.19 6.59 2.26
CA CYS A 110 2.97 6.41 3.05
C CYS A 110 2.74 7.54 4.06
N PHE A 111 3.80 8.04 4.71
CA PHE A 111 3.71 9.18 5.61
C PHE A 111 3.23 10.45 4.89
N LEU A 112 3.81 10.78 3.74
CA LEU A 112 3.40 11.92 2.91
C LEU A 112 1.95 11.78 2.43
N MET A 113 1.60 10.60 1.91
CA MET A 113 0.23 10.31 1.47
C MET A 113 -0.77 10.48 2.61
N LEU A 114 -0.50 9.91 3.80
CA LEU A 114 -1.36 10.06 4.98
C LEU A 114 -1.46 11.51 5.44
N THR A 115 -0.38 12.28 5.35
CA THR A 115 -0.38 13.71 5.67
C THR A 115 -1.28 14.49 4.73
N LEU A 116 -1.20 14.25 3.41
CA LEU A 116 -2.06 14.88 2.41
C LEU A 116 -3.53 14.47 2.58
N LEU A 117 -3.79 13.19 2.83
CA LEU A 117 -5.13 12.68 3.10
C LEU A 117 -5.74 13.32 4.36
N THR A 118 -4.94 13.48 5.42
CA THR A 118 -5.38 14.11 6.67
C THR A 118 -5.62 15.60 6.47
N ALA A 119 -4.72 16.31 5.79
CA ALA A 119 -4.88 17.71 5.45
C ALA A 119 -6.17 17.93 4.63
N PHE A 120 -6.42 17.09 3.63
CA PHE A 120 -7.67 17.14 2.87
C PHE A 120 -8.90 16.90 3.77
N ARG A 121 -8.86 15.91 4.67
CA ARG A 121 -9.95 15.65 5.60
C ARG A 121 -10.24 16.84 6.51
N LEU A 122 -9.22 17.54 6.99
CA LEU A 122 -9.36 18.75 7.81
C LEU A 122 -9.98 19.92 7.02
N LEU A 123 -9.67 20.03 5.73
CA LEU A 123 -10.22 21.07 4.84
C LEU A 123 -11.63 20.73 4.34
N ALA A 124 -11.99 19.45 4.28
CA ALA A 124 -13.27 18.99 3.76
C ALA A 124 -14.42 19.31 4.73
N LYS A 125 -15.12 20.43 4.51
CA LYS A 125 -16.33 20.76 5.28
C LYS A 125 -17.39 19.64 5.17
N PRO A 126 -18.07 19.27 6.28
CA PRO A 126 -19.18 18.34 6.22
C PRO A 126 -20.35 19.03 5.52
N ARG A 127 -20.52 18.76 4.23
CA ARG A 127 -21.77 19.05 3.52
C ARG A 127 -22.55 17.76 3.36
N MET A 128 -23.83 17.78 3.72
CA MET A 128 -24.76 16.73 3.36
C MET A 128 -25.02 16.84 1.86
N SER A 129 -24.77 15.77 1.12
CA SER A 129 -25.04 15.66 -0.30
C SER A 129 -26.11 14.60 -0.50
N VAL A 130 -26.92 14.81 -1.55
CA VAL A 130 -28.01 13.90 -1.92
C VAL A 130 -27.43 12.54 -2.31
N SER A 131 -27.93 11.49 -1.67
CA SER A 131 -27.55 10.10 -1.96
C SER A 131 -27.94 9.73 -3.38
N GLY A 132 -27.11 8.96 -4.08
CA GLY A 132 -27.41 8.53 -5.44
C GLY A 132 -26.66 7.27 -5.83
N ALA A 133 -27.28 6.44 -6.68
CA ALA A 133 -26.73 5.17 -7.14
C ALA A 133 -25.33 5.32 -7.77
N TRP A 134 -25.07 6.43 -8.47
CA TRP A 134 -23.74 6.74 -9.01
C TRP A 134 -22.65 6.96 -7.94
N GLY A 135 -23.04 7.40 -6.74
CA GLY A 135 -22.14 7.49 -5.59
C GLY A 135 -21.64 6.12 -5.13
N VAL A 136 -22.47 5.07 -5.25
CA VAL A 136 -22.07 3.68 -4.94
C VAL A 136 -20.92 3.25 -5.84
N ALA A 137 -21.05 3.45 -7.16
CA ALA A 137 -20.04 3.05 -8.13
C ALA A 137 -18.70 3.77 -7.88
N ALA A 138 -18.72 5.09 -7.67
CA ALA A 138 -17.52 5.87 -7.36
C ALA A 138 -16.92 5.52 -5.97
N GLY A 139 -17.76 5.13 -5.01
CA GLY A 139 -17.31 4.67 -3.70
C GLY A 139 -16.66 3.28 -3.78
N LEU A 140 -17.23 2.38 -4.56
CA LEU A 140 -16.72 1.04 -4.78
C LEU A 140 -15.37 1.08 -5.50
N THR A 141 -15.23 1.92 -6.52
CA THR A 141 -13.92 2.13 -7.17
C THR A 141 -12.91 2.72 -6.19
N GLY A 142 -13.30 3.68 -5.35
CA GLY A 142 -12.45 4.19 -4.26
C GLY A 142 -12.00 3.11 -3.27
N GLY A 143 -12.90 2.23 -2.86
CA GLY A 143 -12.59 1.10 -1.99
C GLY A 143 -11.64 0.10 -2.64
N LEU A 144 -11.85 -0.21 -3.93
CA LEU A 144 -10.98 -1.09 -4.72
C LEU A 144 -9.57 -0.52 -4.86
N VAL A 145 -9.45 0.76 -5.20
CA VAL A 145 -8.17 1.46 -5.31
C VAL A 145 -7.44 1.46 -3.95
N THR A 146 -8.18 1.66 -2.85
CA THR A 146 -7.61 1.58 -1.49
C THR A 146 -7.07 0.18 -1.17
N ALA A 147 -7.81 -0.87 -1.54
CA ALA A 147 -7.37 -2.26 -1.37
C ALA A 147 -6.11 -2.57 -2.18
N ILE A 148 -6.05 -2.12 -3.44
CA ILE A 148 -4.87 -2.26 -4.32
C ILE A 148 -3.66 -1.55 -3.71
N TYR A 149 -3.82 -0.30 -3.24
CA TYR A 149 -2.73 0.43 -2.57
C TYR A 149 -2.24 -0.28 -1.30
N PHE A 150 -3.15 -0.80 -0.49
CA PHE A 150 -2.79 -1.56 0.69
C PHE A 150 -1.97 -2.81 0.32
N LEU A 151 -2.44 -3.61 -0.63
CA LEU A 151 -1.75 -4.81 -1.09
C LEU A 151 -0.37 -4.51 -1.70
N ALA A 152 -0.21 -3.36 -2.36
CA ALA A 152 1.08 -2.93 -2.90
C ALA A 152 2.07 -2.52 -1.79
N MET A 153 1.65 -1.74 -0.79
CA MET A 153 2.59 -1.17 0.20
C MET A 153 2.82 -2.06 1.41
N ALA A 154 1.81 -2.82 1.84
CA ALA A 154 1.84 -3.55 3.11
C ALA A 154 2.96 -4.62 3.21
N PRO A 155 3.30 -5.39 2.17
CA PRO A 155 4.39 -6.38 2.25
C PRO A 155 5.75 -5.79 2.63
N VAL A 156 6.00 -4.53 2.25
CA VAL A 156 7.27 -3.85 2.52
C VAL A 156 7.27 -3.12 3.86
N LEU A 157 6.12 -2.66 4.33
CA LEU A 157 6.01 -1.94 5.61
C LEU A 157 5.90 -2.86 6.81
N VAL A 158 5.24 -4.00 6.62
CA VAL A 158 5.05 -4.97 7.68
C VAL A 158 6.21 -5.95 7.58
N LEU A 159 7.40 -5.55 8.03
CA LEU A 159 8.55 -6.45 8.13
C LEU A 159 8.63 -7.03 9.55
N GLY A 160 8.97 -8.31 9.68
CA GLY A 160 8.88 -9.04 10.96
C GLY A 160 7.74 -10.08 10.97
N LYS A 161 7.39 -10.62 12.16
CA LYS A 161 6.38 -11.69 12.30
C LYS A 161 5.02 -11.34 11.69
N ALA A 162 4.60 -10.08 11.79
CA ALA A 162 3.36 -9.60 11.18
C ALA A 162 3.42 -9.63 9.64
N GLY A 163 4.61 -9.44 9.06
CA GLY A 163 4.86 -9.50 7.62
C GLY A 163 4.75 -10.89 7.07
N ALA A 164 5.35 -11.84 7.78
CA ALA A 164 5.23 -13.25 7.44
C ALA A 164 3.76 -13.73 7.48
N MET A 165 2.99 -13.28 8.47
CA MET A 165 1.54 -13.58 8.52
C MET A 165 0.75 -12.91 7.40
N LEU A 166 1.12 -11.68 7.00
CA LEU A 166 0.46 -11.00 5.88
C LEU A 166 0.80 -11.67 4.54
N ALA A 167 2.07 -11.98 4.30
CA ALA A 167 2.56 -12.65 3.10
C ALA A 167 1.91 -14.02 2.89
N THR A 168 1.81 -14.82 3.96
CA THR A 168 1.08 -16.10 3.93
C THR A 168 -0.41 -15.88 3.67
N ALA A 169 -1.03 -14.89 4.29
CA ALA A 169 -2.43 -14.55 4.04
C ALA A 169 -2.68 -14.06 2.60
N VAL A 170 -1.74 -13.33 1.99
CA VAL A 170 -1.81 -12.91 0.57
C VAL A 170 -1.71 -14.13 -0.35
N GLY A 171 -0.85 -15.10 -0.04
CA GLY A 171 -0.73 -16.35 -0.80
C GLY A 171 -1.98 -17.24 -0.72
N GLU A 172 -2.72 -17.22 0.40
CA GLU A 172 -3.98 -17.95 0.57
C GLU A 172 -5.22 -17.18 0.07
N SER A 173 -5.10 -15.88 -0.22
CA SER A 173 -6.23 -14.99 -0.51
C SER A 173 -6.65 -15.05 -1.99
N TRP A 174 -7.92 -15.38 -2.22
CA TRP A 174 -8.49 -15.37 -3.56
C TRP A 174 -8.61 -13.95 -4.12
N LEU A 175 -9.00 -13.00 -3.27
CA LEU A 175 -9.18 -11.62 -3.70
C LEU A 175 -7.83 -10.94 -4.01
N ALA A 176 -6.78 -11.24 -3.24
CA ALA A 176 -5.44 -10.78 -3.55
C ALA A 176 -4.91 -11.38 -4.86
N SER A 177 -5.17 -12.66 -5.12
CA SER A 177 -4.86 -13.30 -6.40
C SER A 177 -5.57 -12.63 -7.59
N LEU A 178 -6.86 -12.32 -7.44
CA LEU A 178 -7.65 -11.60 -8.46
C LEU A 178 -7.11 -10.19 -8.74
N LEU A 179 -6.66 -9.48 -7.70
CA LEU A 179 -6.12 -8.12 -7.81
C LEU A 179 -4.63 -8.08 -8.17
N SER A 180 -3.93 -9.22 -8.12
CA SER A 180 -2.50 -9.36 -8.38
C SER A 180 -2.00 -8.59 -9.60
N PRO A 181 -2.60 -8.69 -10.81
CA PRO A 181 -2.08 -7.97 -11.99
C PRO A 181 -2.12 -6.44 -11.81
N LEU A 182 -3.14 -5.91 -11.14
CA LEU A 182 -3.26 -4.47 -10.87
C LEU A 182 -2.26 -4.03 -9.78
N VAL A 183 -2.09 -4.86 -8.75
CA VAL A 183 -1.11 -4.62 -7.68
C VAL A 183 0.31 -4.64 -8.26
N GLN A 184 0.62 -5.60 -9.13
CA GLN A 184 1.93 -5.73 -9.77
C GLN A 184 2.21 -4.56 -10.70
N ALA A 185 1.24 -4.14 -11.54
CA ALA A 185 1.40 -2.96 -12.39
C ALA A 185 1.67 -1.68 -11.57
N LEU A 186 0.95 -1.52 -10.44
CA LEU A 186 1.18 -0.42 -9.53
C LEU A 186 2.58 -0.50 -8.90
N VAL A 187 3.03 -1.67 -8.44
CA VAL A 187 4.36 -1.84 -7.85
C VAL A 187 5.47 -1.50 -8.85
N HIS A 188 5.35 -1.94 -10.11
CA HIS A 188 6.30 -1.56 -11.16
C HIS A 188 6.33 -0.05 -11.42
N PHE A 189 5.17 0.61 -11.34
CA PHE A 189 5.10 2.06 -11.47
C PHE A 189 5.75 2.77 -10.26
N LEU A 190 5.47 2.31 -9.04
CA LEU A 190 6.04 2.86 -7.81
C LEU A 190 7.55 2.69 -7.74
N ALA A 191 8.05 1.54 -8.19
CA ALA A 191 9.47 1.19 -8.21
C ALA A 191 10.35 2.27 -8.85
N LEU A 192 9.85 2.95 -9.88
CA LEU A 192 10.55 4.06 -10.56
C LEU A 192 10.86 5.27 -9.66
N PHE A 193 10.23 5.37 -8.49
CA PHE A 193 10.32 6.52 -7.57
C PHE A 193 10.87 6.16 -6.19
N VAL A 194 10.86 4.88 -5.80
CA VAL A 194 11.24 4.44 -4.44
C VAL A 194 12.49 3.57 -4.39
N LEU A 195 13.02 3.17 -5.55
CA LEU A 195 14.32 2.53 -5.71
C LEU A 195 15.36 3.56 -6.15
#